data_AF-A0A814SGR3-F1
#
_entry.id   AF-A0A814SGR3-F1
#
_cell.length_a   1.000
_cell.length_b   1.000
_cell.length_c   1.000
_cell.angle_alpha   90.00
_cell.angle_beta   90.00
_cell.angle_gamma   90.00
#
_symmetry.space_group_name_H-M   'P 1'
#
loop_
_entity.id
_entity.type
_entity.pdbx_description
1 polymer ?
#
loop_
_entity_poly.entity_id
_entity_poly.type
_entity_poly.pdbx_seq_one_letter_code
_entity_poly.pdbx_strand_id
1 'polypeptide(L)'
;MNSLIQTDMILNNPIPWRAAIERLKFQKRSCTTFISKETNKECCVCNYTHSKSDVPHANEVWNWEMHTEQEVTYCYGILPQSTSPYLRCDVKTDFEQLCFVLLGVWGMAIPGLIMRMIGDIDTTPNIKIEKELLQSISDAAVASDAWIITNGYKEESISELVGEVMYNCRMNNSHINFSAIAVGKWGSIHNCHKLDERNHNTPFTIQKGHERYKLELNHTEYVFFDDGTCDSLDTGEFASNFARQISRGARRRIPLITGCGPLADILYKYLKLTQGSYKSSKSDDQDETFTDSEDDLDIATINATFSEDDDETSVSSNKKT
;
A
#
# COMPACT_ATOMS: atom_id res chain seq x y z
N MET A 1 1.44 -25.92 -9.42
CA MET A 1 2.16 -26.74 -8.43
C MET A 1 3.13 -25.94 -7.55
N ASN A 2 3.45 -24.67 -7.84
CA ASN A 2 4.37 -23.85 -7.04
C ASN A 2 3.71 -22.98 -5.94
N SER A 3 2.43 -22.58 -6.05
CA SER A 3 1.85 -21.70 -5.00
C SER A 3 1.65 -22.40 -3.65
N LEU A 4 1.31 -23.70 -3.66
CA LEU A 4 1.18 -24.51 -2.44
C LEU A 4 2.54 -24.70 -1.76
N ILE A 5 3.62 -24.84 -2.53
CA ILE A 5 4.98 -24.97 -1.99
C ILE A 5 5.41 -23.69 -1.29
N GLN A 6 4.95 -22.53 -1.76
CA GLN A 6 5.36 -21.23 -1.24
C GLN A 6 4.66 -20.88 0.09
N THR A 7 3.35 -21.15 0.20
CA THR A 7 2.64 -21.11 1.49
C THR A 7 3.16 -22.19 2.45
N ASP A 8 3.49 -23.38 1.96
CA ASP A 8 4.07 -24.45 2.77
C ASP A 8 5.48 -24.10 3.28
N MET A 9 6.30 -23.33 2.56
CA MET A 9 7.61 -22.89 3.05
C MET A 9 7.50 -21.89 4.21
N ILE A 10 6.47 -21.03 4.19
CA ILE A 10 6.22 -20.03 5.25
C ILE A 10 5.54 -20.67 6.47
N LEU A 11 4.63 -21.64 6.24
CA LEU A 11 3.82 -22.29 7.29
C LEU A 11 4.44 -23.57 7.87
N ASN A 12 5.12 -24.40 7.06
CA ASN A 12 5.63 -25.72 7.50
C ASN A 12 7.09 -25.70 7.97
N ASN A 13 7.76 -24.55 7.90
CA ASN A 13 9.08 -24.38 8.48
C ASN A 13 9.10 -23.07 9.29
N PRO A 14 8.63 -23.09 10.56
CA PRO A 14 8.42 -21.86 11.33
C PRO A 14 9.73 -21.13 11.76
N ILE A 15 10.90 -21.62 11.33
CA ILE A 15 12.21 -21.23 11.88
C ILE A 15 13.17 -20.56 10.85
N PRO A 16 13.22 -20.91 9.55
CA PRO A 16 14.22 -20.32 8.64
C PRO A 16 13.98 -18.84 8.32
N TRP A 17 12.74 -18.45 8.00
CA TRP A 17 12.44 -17.09 7.55
C TRP A 17 12.46 -16.08 8.73
N ARG A 18 11.96 -16.48 9.90
CA ARG A 18 12.07 -15.68 11.13
C ARG A 18 13.51 -15.41 11.52
N ALA A 19 14.34 -16.45 11.55
CA ALA A 19 15.76 -16.29 11.85
C ALA A 19 16.48 -15.42 10.80
N ALA A 20 16.00 -15.39 9.56
CA ALA A 20 16.54 -14.47 8.55
C ALA A 20 16.20 -13.00 8.89
N ILE A 21 14.95 -12.70 9.25
CA ILE A 21 14.55 -11.35 9.67
C ILE A 21 15.25 -10.92 10.96
N GLU A 22 15.36 -11.80 11.94
CA GLU A 22 16.03 -11.53 13.21
C GLU A 22 17.51 -11.14 13.03
N ARG A 23 18.21 -11.77 12.07
CA ARG A 23 19.60 -11.44 11.73
C ARG A 23 19.76 -10.05 11.11
N LEU A 24 18.73 -9.55 10.43
CA LEU A 24 18.74 -8.22 9.81
C LEU A 24 18.59 -7.10 10.84
N LYS A 25 18.09 -7.41 12.04
CA LYS A 25 17.94 -6.46 13.16
C LYS A 25 17.23 -5.17 12.72
N PHE A 26 16.09 -5.30 12.04
CA PHE A 26 15.26 -4.16 11.69
C PHE A 26 15.00 -3.28 12.91
N GLN A 27 14.96 -1.97 12.68
CA GLN A 27 14.74 -1.00 13.74
C GLN A 27 13.28 -0.53 13.75
N LYS A 28 12.85 0.03 14.87
CA LYS A 28 11.62 0.80 15.05
C LYS A 28 11.95 2.12 15.75
N ARG A 29 11.01 3.06 15.74
CA ARG A 29 11.18 4.36 16.40
C ARG A 29 10.30 4.51 17.63
N SER A 30 10.85 5.18 18.63
CA SER A 30 10.14 5.55 19.86
C SER A 30 10.38 7.04 20.13
N CYS A 31 9.32 7.80 20.38
CA CYS A 31 9.42 9.23 20.68
C CYS A 31 10.10 9.45 22.03
N THR A 32 11.17 10.24 22.05
CA THR A 32 11.97 10.53 23.25
C THR A 32 11.76 11.94 23.77
N THR A 33 11.31 12.86 22.92
CA THR A 33 11.16 14.28 23.28
C THR A 33 9.69 14.66 23.30
N PHE A 34 9.22 15.18 24.44
CA PHE A 34 7.87 15.71 24.54
C PHE A 34 7.80 17.09 23.88
N ILE A 35 7.14 17.18 22.73
CA ILE A 35 6.80 18.46 22.09
C ILE A 35 5.30 18.65 22.19
N SER A 36 4.87 19.68 22.92
CA SER A 36 3.45 20.00 23.10
C SER A 36 2.76 20.31 21.78
N LYS A 37 1.54 19.80 21.60
CA LYS A 37 0.66 20.28 20.52
C LYS A 37 0.20 21.71 20.79
N GLU A 38 -0.03 22.46 19.71
CA GLU A 38 -0.65 23.78 19.78
C GLU A 38 -2.08 23.71 20.35
N THR A 39 -2.83 22.66 19.99
CA THR A 39 -4.23 22.47 20.40
C THR A 39 -4.39 21.95 21.83
N ASN A 40 -3.42 21.16 22.32
CA ASN A 40 -3.42 20.63 23.68
C ASN A 40 -2.00 20.47 24.20
N LYS A 41 -1.60 21.34 25.13
CA LYS A 41 -0.24 21.37 25.70
C LYS A 41 0.10 20.14 26.54
N GLU A 42 -0.91 19.40 27.01
CA GLU A 42 -0.75 18.15 27.77
C GLU A 42 -0.53 16.94 26.87
N CYS A 43 -0.67 17.09 25.54
CA CYS A 43 -0.41 16.03 24.58
C CYS A 43 0.85 16.32 23.77
N CYS A 44 1.69 15.30 23.61
CA CYS A 44 2.80 15.36 22.67
C CYS A 44 2.28 15.29 21.21
N VAL A 45 3.01 15.91 20.28
CA VAL A 45 2.74 15.83 18.83
C VAL A 45 2.73 14.38 18.33
N CYS A 46 3.54 13.49 18.92
CA CYS A 46 3.61 12.09 18.54
C CYS A 46 2.35 11.26 18.90
N ASN A 47 1.40 11.81 19.66
CA ASN A 47 0.19 11.15 20.17
C ASN A 47 0.41 9.96 21.13
N TYR A 48 1.64 9.47 21.31
CA TYR A 48 1.91 8.47 22.33
C TYR A 48 1.83 9.06 23.75
N THR A 49 1.51 8.21 24.72
CA THR A 49 1.53 8.59 26.13
C THR A 49 2.98 8.70 26.62
N HIS A 50 3.30 9.84 27.19
CA HIS A 50 4.61 10.17 27.75
C HIS A 50 4.62 10.02 29.28
N SER A 51 5.82 9.99 29.88
CA SER A 51 5.94 9.97 31.34
C SER A 51 5.52 11.33 31.92
N LYS A 52 4.93 11.33 33.12
CA LYS A 52 4.56 12.57 33.84
C LYS A 52 5.77 13.45 34.19
N SER A 53 6.98 12.90 34.10
CA SER A 53 8.24 13.61 34.36
C SER A 53 8.84 14.27 33.12
N ASP A 54 8.27 14.05 31.94
CA ASP A 54 8.78 14.63 30.70
C ASP A 54 8.51 16.14 30.70
N VAL A 55 9.56 16.94 30.51
CA VAL A 55 9.44 18.40 30.45
C VAL A 55 9.07 18.79 29.02
N PRO A 56 7.94 19.49 28.80
CA PRO A 56 7.57 19.90 27.45
C PRO A 56 8.57 20.89 26.85
N HIS A 57 9.07 20.57 25.67
CA HIS A 57 9.83 21.50 24.84
C HIS A 57 8.85 22.43 24.13
N ALA A 58 9.00 23.73 24.36
CA ALA A 58 8.18 24.76 23.74
C ALA A 58 8.91 25.35 22.52
N ASN A 59 8.15 25.68 21.45
CA ASN A 59 8.63 26.35 20.24
C ASN A 59 9.58 25.54 19.34
N GLU A 60 9.60 24.22 19.48
CA GLU A 60 10.31 23.31 18.56
C GLU A 60 9.31 22.61 17.63
N VAL A 61 9.68 22.45 16.36
CA VAL A 61 8.88 21.69 15.38
C VAL A 61 9.26 20.22 15.49
N TRP A 62 8.27 19.37 15.75
CA TRP A 62 8.51 17.94 15.88
C TRP A 62 9.04 17.34 14.58
N ASN A 63 10.03 16.46 14.72
CA ASN A 63 10.75 15.83 13.63
C ASN A 63 11.24 14.46 14.12
N TRP A 64 10.90 13.40 13.39
CA TRP A 64 11.21 12.04 13.79
C TRP A 64 12.73 11.78 13.86
N GLU A 65 13.57 12.45 13.07
CA GLU A 65 15.03 12.26 13.13
C GLU A 65 15.63 12.79 14.43
N MET A 66 15.10 13.89 14.95
CA MET A 66 15.65 14.58 16.13
C MET A 66 14.99 14.16 17.44
N HIS A 67 13.72 13.76 17.39
CA HIS A 67 12.87 13.58 18.58
C HIS A 67 12.47 12.12 18.81
N THR A 68 13.10 11.18 18.11
CA THR A 68 12.92 9.74 18.33
C THR A 68 14.26 9.04 18.42
N GLU A 69 14.27 7.89 19.10
CA GLU A 69 15.38 6.96 19.10
C GLU A 69 15.03 5.69 18.32
N GLN A 70 16.08 5.03 17.81
CA GLN A 70 15.95 3.75 17.12
C GLN A 70 16.25 2.60 18.07
N GLU A 71 15.42 1.57 18.04
CA GLU A 71 15.64 0.32 18.77
C GLU A 71 15.29 -0.88 17.89
N VAL A 72 15.81 -2.06 18.22
CA VAL A 72 15.50 -3.29 17.45
C VAL A 72 14.01 -3.61 17.58
N THR A 73 13.38 -3.88 16.43
CA THR A 73 11.98 -4.29 16.37
C THR A 73 11.84 -5.80 16.54
N TYR A 74 10.79 -6.20 17.25
CA TYR A 74 10.34 -7.60 17.36
C TYR A 74 8.89 -7.74 16.82
N CYS A 75 8.42 -6.72 16.11
CA CYS A 75 7.08 -6.67 15.51
C CYS A 75 7.15 -7.14 14.05
N TYR A 76 7.35 -8.43 13.85
CA TYR A 76 7.28 -9.08 12.55
C TYR A 76 6.70 -10.48 12.75
N GLY A 77 6.02 -11.04 11.76
CA GLY A 77 5.34 -12.32 11.96
C GLY A 77 4.31 -12.62 10.88
N ILE A 78 3.34 -13.47 11.21
CA ILE A 78 2.13 -13.65 10.41
C ILE A 78 1.03 -12.80 11.04
N LEU A 79 0.35 -12.00 10.22
CA LEU A 79 -0.69 -11.10 10.70
C LEU A 79 -1.87 -11.92 11.23
N PRO A 80 -2.30 -11.74 12.50
CA PRO A 80 -3.41 -12.52 13.05
C PRO A 80 -4.70 -12.31 12.26
N GLN A 81 -5.48 -13.37 12.07
CA GLN A 81 -6.68 -13.41 11.21
C GLN A 81 -6.39 -13.26 9.71
N SER A 82 -5.12 -13.31 9.32
CA SER A 82 -4.64 -13.47 7.95
C SER A 82 -3.61 -14.61 7.93
N THR A 83 -3.14 -14.97 6.75
CA THR A 83 -2.00 -15.89 6.55
C THR A 83 -0.77 -15.15 6.02
N SER A 84 -0.84 -13.83 5.97
CA SER A 84 0.15 -12.98 5.29
C SER A 84 1.24 -12.52 6.26
N PRO A 85 2.51 -12.48 5.82
CA PRO A 85 3.58 -11.95 6.64
C PRO A 85 3.48 -10.44 6.82
N TYR A 86 3.98 -9.95 7.95
CA TYR A 86 4.13 -8.52 8.22
C TYR A 86 5.51 -8.19 8.82
N LEU A 87 5.95 -6.95 8.60
CA LEU A 87 7.17 -6.38 9.17
C LEU A 87 6.92 -4.92 9.58
N ARG A 88 7.17 -4.59 10.86
CA ARG A 88 7.37 -3.22 11.33
C ARG A 88 8.82 -2.83 11.15
N CYS A 89 9.08 -1.67 10.55
CA CYS A 89 10.44 -1.18 10.34
C CYS A 89 10.49 0.36 10.44
N ASP A 90 11.69 0.90 10.67
CA ASP A 90 11.97 2.33 10.73
C ASP A 90 11.68 3.00 9.38
N VAL A 91 11.20 4.24 9.39
CA VAL A 91 11.04 5.05 8.17
C VAL A 91 12.33 5.20 7.32
N LYS A 92 13.52 5.12 7.94
CA LYS A 92 14.84 5.12 7.28
C LYS A 92 15.39 3.74 6.93
N THR A 93 14.60 2.68 7.09
CA THR A 93 15.07 1.32 6.81
C THR A 93 15.64 1.24 5.39
N ASP A 94 16.84 0.67 5.30
CA ASP A 94 17.53 0.54 4.02
C ASP A 94 16.72 -0.33 3.05
N PHE A 95 16.65 0.14 1.82
CA PHE A 95 15.78 -0.45 0.82
C PHE A 95 16.29 -1.79 0.29
N GLU A 96 17.61 -2.01 0.29
CA GLU A 96 18.20 -3.32 -0.08
C GLU A 96 17.82 -4.38 0.95
N GLN A 97 17.83 -4.03 2.24
CA GLN A 97 17.34 -4.92 3.30
C GLN A 97 15.85 -5.25 3.15
N LEU A 98 15.01 -4.26 2.82
CA LEU A 98 13.59 -4.51 2.53
C LEU A 98 13.43 -5.43 1.30
N CYS A 99 14.14 -5.16 0.21
CA CYS A 99 14.10 -6.02 -0.98
C CYS A 99 14.52 -7.46 -0.67
N PHE A 100 15.53 -7.65 0.16
CA PHE A 100 15.96 -8.98 0.61
C PHE A 100 14.83 -9.71 1.35
N VAL A 101 14.06 -9.01 2.20
CA VAL A 101 12.90 -9.61 2.85
C VAL A 101 11.81 -9.96 1.83
N LEU A 102 11.39 -9.01 0.99
CA LEU A 102 10.31 -9.20 0.02
C LEU A 102 10.61 -10.36 -0.94
N LEU A 103 11.76 -10.33 -1.60
CA LEU A 103 12.11 -11.26 -2.67
C LEU A 103 12.78 -12.53 -2.14
N GLY A 104 13.64 -12.41 -1.13
CA GLY A 104 14.44 -13.51 -0.61
C GLY A 104 13.76 -14.30 0.50
N VAL A 105 13.15 -13.60 1.47
CA VAL A 105 12.56 -14.23 2.66
C VAL A 105 11.10 -14.60 2.44
N TRP A 106 10.28 -13.68 1.90
CA TRP A 106 8.87 -13.92 1.57
C TRP A 106 8.70 -14.59 0.20
N GLY A 107 9.77 -14.64 -0.60
CA GLY A 107 9.81 -15.35 -1.87
C GLY A 107 9.00 -14.67 -2.98
N MET A 108 8.65 -13.39 -2.84
CA MET A 108 7.82 -12.70 -3.81
C MET A 108 8.46 -12.72 -5.20
N ALA A 109 7.65 -12.95 -6.23
CA ALA A 109 8.10 -12.81 -7.61
C ALA A 109 8.41 -11.33 -7.91
N ILE A 110 9.43 -11.08 -8.72
CA ILE A 110 9.73 -9.73 -9.22
C ILE A 110 8.56 -9.30 -10.12
N PRO A 111 7.93 -8.14 -9.89
CA PRO A 111 6.75 -7.75 -10.64
C PRO A 111 7.09 -7.30 -12.06
N GLY A 112 6.18 -7.56 -13.00
CA GLY A 112 6.22 -6.93 -14.31
C GLY A 112 5.72 -5.48 -14.29
N LEU A 113 4.89 -5.13 -13.31
CA LEU A 113 4.28 -3.81 -13.14
C LEU A 113 4.07 -3.49 -11.65
N ILE A 114 4.26 -2.24 -11.27
CA ILE A 114 3.84 -1.73 -9.96
C ILE A 114 2.61 -0.85 -10.13
N MET A 115 1.53 -1.18 -9.43
CA MET A 115 0.29 -0.42 -9.40
C MET A 115 0.10 0.19 -8.01
N ARG A 116 0.41 1.48 -7.85
CA ARG A 116 0.14 2.22 -6.62
C ARG A 116 -1.30 2.74 -6.66
N MET A 117 -2.14 2.19 -5.79
CA MET A 117 -3.57 2.49 -5.73
C MET A 117 -3.86 3.47 -4.60
N ILE A 118 -4.27 4.69 -4.93
CA ILE A 118 -4.56 5.75 -3.96
C ILE A 118 -6.01 6.20 -4.15
N GLY A 119 -6.77 6.21 -3.06
CA GLY A 119 -8.10 6.78 -3.09
C GLY A 119 -8.99 6.23 -1.99
N ASP A 120 -9.92 7.10 -1.61
CA ASP A 120 -11.09 6.72 -0.86
C ASP A 120 -12.23 6.47 -1.87
N ILE A 121 -13.06 5.48 -1.58
CA ILE A 121 -14.22 5.12 -2.37
C ILE A 121 -15.39 5.82 -1.70
N ASP A 122 -16.05 6.72 -2.43
CA ASP A 122 -17.28 7.33 -1.95
C ASP A 122 -18.29 6.26 -1.53
N THR A 123 -19.15 6.52 -0.56
CA THR A 123 -20.04 5.51 0.07
C THR A 123 -21.10 4.90 -0.85
N THR A 124 -21.17 5.30 -2.13
CA THR A 124 -22.22 4.86 -3.06
C THR A 124 -21.75 4.64 -4.50
N PRO A 125 -20.69 3.84 -4.77
CA PRO A 125 -20.43 3.43 -6.14
C PRO A 125 -21.62 2.63 -6.64
N ASN A 126 -22.04 2.89 -7.88
CA ASN A 126 -22.97 2.00 -8.56
C ASN A 126 -22.32 0.60 -8.60
N ILE A 127 -23.03 -0.43 -8.13
CA ILE A 127 -22.59 -1.83 -8.10
C ILE A 127 -21.95 -2.28 -9.43
N LYS A 128 -22.43 -1.74 -10.55
CA LYS A 128 -21.85 -2.02 -11.88
C LYS A 128 -20.42 -1.47 -12.02
N ILE A 129 -20.20 -0.21 -11.61
CA ILE A 129 -18.89 0.46 -11.66
C ILE A 129 -17.90 -0.26 -10.75
N GLU A 130 -18.34 -0.64 -9.55
CA GLU A 130 -17.53 -1.39 -8.60
C GLU A 130 -17.08 -2.75 -9.16
N LYS A 131 -18.00 -3.52 -9.77
CA LYS A 131 -17.67 -4.78 -10.42
C LYS A 131 -16.72 -4.63 -11.60
N GLU A 132 -16.96 -3.64 -12.45
CA GLU A 132 -16.07 -3.34 -13.58
C GLU A 132 -14.68 -2.94 -13.10
N LEU A 133 -14.59 -2.15 -12.02
CA LEU A 133 -13.33 -1.77 -11.39
C LEU A 133 -12.60 -2.99 -10.82
N LEU A 134 -13.25 -3.81 -10.01
CA LEU A 134 -12.67 -5.04 -9.45
C LEU A 134 -12.13 -5.96 -10.56
N GLN A 135 -12.91 -6.17 -11.62
CA GLN A 135 -12.49 -7.00 -12.75
C GLN A 135 -11.28 -6.39 -13.48
N SER A 136 -11.29 -5.08 -13.73
CA SER A 136 -10.19 -4.39 -14.42
C SER A 136 -8.87 -4.46 -13.64
N ILE A 137 -8.92 -4.31 -12.30
CA ILE A 137 -7.76 -4.44 -11.41
C ILE A 137 -7.25 -5.88 -11.47
N SER A 138 -8.15 -6.86 -11.33
CA SER A 138 -7.83 -8.28 -11.43
C SER A 138 -7.12 -8.61 -12.75
N ASP A 139 -7.70 -8.21 -13.88
CA ASP A 139 -7.18 -8.53 -15.21
C ASP A 139 -5.81 -7.88 -15.44
N ALA A 140 -5.63 -6.61 -15.05
CA ALA A 140 -4.36 -5.92 -15.15
C ALA A 140 -3.28 -6.57 -14.29
N ALA A 141 -3.62 -6.97 -13.06
CA ALA A 141 -2.69 -7.61 -12.15
C ALA A 141 -2.23 -8.98 -12.64
N VAL A 142 -3.18 -9.80 -13.12
CA VAL A 142 -2.89 -11.12 -13.69
C VAL A 142 -2.07 -11.00 -14.98
N ALA A 143 -2.42 -10.07 -15.87
CA ALA A 143 -1.74 -9.93 -17.15
C ALA A 143 -0.28 -9.46 -17.05
N SER A 144 0.09 -8.82 -15.94
CA SER A 144 1.41 -8.19 -15.77
C SER A 144 2.22 -8.70 -14.57
N ASP A 145 1.74 -9.76 -13.90
CA ASP A 145 2.32 -10.25 -12.64
C ASP A 145 2.61 -9.09 -11.68
N ALA A 146 1.60 -8.25 -11.45
CA ALA A 146 1.79 -6.94 -10.82
C ALA A 146 2.05 -7.03 -9.30
N TRP A 147 2.69 -5.99 -8.76
CA TRP A 147 2.56 -5.64 -7.35
C TRP A 147 1.56 -4.49 -7.22
N ILE A 148 0.44 -4.75 -6.55
CA ILE A 148 -0.57 -3.76 -6.17
C ILE A 148 -0.18 -3.21 -4.79
N ILE A 149 0.03 -1.90 -4.68
CA ILE A 149 0.47 -1.26 -3.44
C ILE A 149 -0.61 -0.31 -2.93
N THR A 150 -1.09 -0.56 -1.71
CA THR A 150 -2.11 0.25 -1.01
C THR A 150 -1.57 0.78 0.33
N ASN A 151 -2.37 1.55 1.07
CA ASN A 151 -2.04 1.91 2.45
C ASN A 151 -2.43 0.82 3.47
N GLY A 152 -3.21 -0.19 3.06
CA GLY A 152 -3.60 -1.33 3.88
C GLY A 152 -4.74 -1.10 4.87
N TYR A 153 -5.28 0.12 4.97
CA TYR A 153 -6.41 0.43 5.86
C TYR A 153 -7.72 0.27 5.10
N LYS A 154 -8.77 -0.16 5.79
CA LYS A 154 -10.01 -0.64 5.18
C LYS A 154 -11.01 0.47 4.86
N GLU A 155 -11.26 1.39 5.79
CA GLU A 155 -12.39 2.32 5.77
C GLU A 155 -12.51 3.08 4.44
N GLU A 156 -13.63 2.85 3.73
CA GLU A 156 -14.01 3.53 2.48
C GLU A 156 -12.83 3.74 1.54
N SER A 157 -12.01 2.70 1.37
CA SER A 157 -10.71 2.85 0.72
C SER A 157 -10.51 1.88 -0.42
N ILE A 158 -9.68 2.27 -1.36
CA ILE A 158 -9.22 1.40 -2.46
C ILE A 158 -8.58 0.10 -1.95
N SER A 159 -8.07 0.08 -0.72
CA SER A 159 -7.52 -1.13 -0.10
C SER A 159 -8.59 -2.21 0.11
N GLU A 160 -9.84 -1.84 0.45
CA GLU A 160 -10.95 -2.80 0.60
C GLU A 160 -11.26 -3.49 -0.74
N LEU A 161 -11.35 -2.74 -1.84
CA LEU A 161 -11.55 -3.31 -3.17
C LEU A 161 -10.39 -4.21 -3.58
N VAL A 162 -9.15 -3.81 -3.32
CA VAL A 162 -7.98 -4.67 -3.59
C VAL A 162 -8.07 -5.95 -2.78
N GLY A 163 -8.47 -5.88 -1.51
CA GLY A 163 -8.73 -7.05 -0.69
C GLY A 163 -9.79 -7.98 -1.27
N GLU A 164 -10.88 -7.43 -1.81
CA GLU A 164 -11.91 -8.19 -2.51
C GLU A 164 -11.39 -8.84 -3.79
N VAL A 165 -10.58 -8.13 -4.60
CA VAL A 165 -9.90 -8.72 -5.77
C VAL A 165 -9.07 -9.92 -5.35
N MET A 166 -8.26 -9.80 -4.27
CA MET A 166 -7.43 -10.88 -3.78
C MET A 166 -8.26 -12.09 -3.32
N TYR A 167 -9.32 -11.83 -2.57
CA TYR A 167 -10.23 -12.88 -2.09
C TYR A 167 -10.87 -13.63 -3.26
N ASN A 168 -11.44 -12.90 -4.23
CA ASN A 168 -12.10 -13.47 -5.40
C ASN A 168 -11.12 -14.26 -6.28
N CYS A 169 -9.92 -13.74 -6.51
CA CYS A 169 -8.90 -14.43 -7.30
C CYS A 169 -8.45 -15.74 -6.65
N ARG A 170 -8.23 -15.75 -5.32
CA ARG A 170 -7.84 -16.97 -4.58
C ARG A 170 -8.95 -18.02 -4.57
N MET A 171 -10.21 -17.60 -4.52
CA MET A 171 -11.36 -18.50 -4.59
C MET A 171 -11.52 -19.14 -5.98
N ASN A 172 -11.25 -18.37 -7.04
CA ASN A 172 -11.44 -18.80 -8.42
C ASN A 172 -10.20 -19.49 -9.02
N ASN A 173 -9.00 -19.21 -8.52
CA ASN A 173 -7.74 -19.74 -9.03
C ASN A 173 -6.77 -20.04 -7.87
N SER A 174 -6.27 -21.28 -7.82
CA SER A 174 -5.31 -21.70 -6.80
C SER A 174 -3.90 -21.13 -7.01
N HIS A 175 -3.62 -20.54 -8.18
CA HIS A 175 -2.32 -20.01 -8.56
C HIS A 175 -2.44 -18.55 -9.05
N ILE A 176 -2.31 -17.61 -8.11
CA ILE A 176 -2.07 -16.19 -8.40
C ILE A 176 -0.56 -15.89 -8.32
N ASN A 177 -0.04 -15.12 -9.27
CA ASN A 177 1.38 -14.75 -9.36
C ASN A 177 1.63 -13.26 -9.08
N PHE A 178 0.58 -12.50 -8.74
CA PHE A 178 0.65 -11.08 -8.41
C PHE A 178 0.47 -10.90 -6.90
N SER A 179 1.00 -9.80 -6.35
CA SER A 179 0.97 -9.49 -4.92
C SER A 179 0.16 -8.23 -4.64
N ALA A 180 -0.55 -8.21 -3.52
CA ALA A 180 -1.15 -7.01 -2.93
C ALA A 180 -0.41 -6.67 -1.63
N ILE A 181 0.38 -5.59 -1.66
CA ILE A 181 1.24 -5.16 -0.56
C ILE A 181 0.59 -3.97 0.14
N ALA A 182 0.27 -4.15 1.41
CA ALA A 182 -0.15 -3.07 2.28
C ALA A 182 1.09 -2.35 2.84
N VAL A 183 1.29 -1.09 2.47
CA VAL A 183 2.37 -0.26 2.99
C VAL A 183 1.78 0.86 3.83
N GLY A 184 1.88 0.69 5.15
CA GLY A 184 1.21 1.56 6.11
C GLY A 184 2.17 2.18 7.11
N LYS A 185 1.59 3.00 7.98
CA LYS A 185 2.23 3.57 9.15
C LYS A 185 1.88 2.74 10.38
N TRP A 186 2.89 2.25 11.09
CA TRP A 186 2.67 1.40 12.28
C TRP A 186 1.73 2.03 13.31
N GLY A 187 1.95 3.30 13.65
CA GLY A 187 1.18 3.99 14.67
C GLY A 187 -0.26 4.35 14.27
N SER A 188 -0.65 4.19 13.00
CA SER A 188 -2.05 4.31 12.59
C SER A 188 -2.82 3.01 12.82
N ILE A 189 -2.16 1.85 12.88
CA ILE A 189 -2.84 0.56 13.04
C ILE A 189 -3.53 0.48 14.40
N HIS A 190 -4.86 0.28 14.38
CA HIS A 190 -5.61 0.06 15.61
C HIS A 190 -5.10 -1.19 16.36
N ASN A 191 -4.85 -1.06 17.67
CA ASN A 191 -4.27 -2.12 18.51
C ASN A 191 -2.89 -2.65 18.06
N CYS A 192 -2.07 -1.83 17.39
CA CYS A 192 -0.73 -2.22 16.94
C CYS A 192 0.16 -2.82 18.05
N HIS A 193 -0.01 -2.40 19.30
CA HIS A 193 0.72 -2.96 20.46
C HIS A 193 0.52 -4.47 20.66
N LYS A 194 -0.57 -5.05 20.15
CA LYS A 194 -0.84 -6.50 20.21
C LYS A 194 -0.15 -7.30 19.10
N LEU A 195 0.48 -6.61 18.16
CA LEU A 195 1.35 -7.19 17.12
C LEU A 195 2.83 -7.18 17.55
N ASP A 196 3.16 -6.76 18.77
CA ASP A 196 4.48 -7.03 19.34
C ASP A 196 4.51 -8.49 19.78
N GLU A 197 5.37 -9.30 19.17
CA GLU A 197 5.44 -10.74 19.48
C GLU A 197 5.81 -10.98 20.95
N ARG A 198 6.47 -10.04 21.63
CA ARG A 198 6.79 -10.15 23.06
C ARG A 198 5.53 -10.06 23.94
N ASN A 199 4.44 -9.49 23.42
CA ASN A 199 3.15 -9.37 24.10
C ASN A 199 2.28 -10.61 23.84
N HIS A 200 2.74 -11.79 24.28
CA HIS A 200 2.03 -13.08 24.09
C HIS A 200 0.66 -13.17 24.80
N ASN A 201 0.32 -12.22 25.67
CA ASN A 201 -0.80 -12.36 26.61
C ASN A 201 -2.16 -11.92 26.03
N THR A 202 -2.21 -11.32 24.83
CA THR A 202 -3.48 -10.89 24.22
C THR A 202 -3.49 -11.07 22.70
N PRO A 203 -4.48 -11.79 22.14
CA PRO A 203 -4.60 -11.91 20.69
C PRO A 203 -4.96 -10.56 20.06
N PHE A 204 -4.37 -10.28 18.90
CA PHE A 204 -4.81 -9.18 18.06
C PHE A 204 -6.22 -9.47 17.54
N THR A 205 -7.16 -8.58 17.87
CA THR A 205 -8.53 -8.64 17.38
C THR A 205 -8.92 -7.28 16.83
N ILE A 206 -9.40 -7.27 15.59
CA ILE A 206 -10.10 -6.12 15.04
C ILE A 206 -11.42 -5.96 15.80
N GLN A 207 -11.52 -4.93 16.64
CA GLN A 207 -12.75 -4.65 17.38
C GLN A 207 -13.83 -4.08 16.45
N LYS A 208 -15.08 -4.47 16.67
CA LYS A 208 -16.24 -3.86 16.00
C LYS A 208 -16.51 -2.49 16.64
N GLY A 209 -16.64 -1.44 15.83
CA GLY A 209 -17.03 -0.08 16.30
C GLY A 209 -15.91 0.96 16.36
N HIS A 210 -14.65 0.61 16.06
CA HIS A 210 -13.61 1.57 15.72
C HIS A 210 -13.38 1.49 14.21
N GLU A 211 -13.99 2.43 13.48
CA GLU A 211 -14.06 2.41 12.01
C GLU A 211 -12.74 2.86 11.38
N ARG A 212 -12.05 3.83 12.01
CA ARG A 212 -10.76 4.35 11.55
C ARG A 212 -9.60 3.39 11.75
N TYR A 213 -8.76 3.28 10.71
CA TYR A 213 -7.50 2.54 10.67
C TYR A 213 -7.57 1.04 10.94
N LYS A 214 -8.73 0.44 10.66
CA LYS A 214 -8.86 -1.01 10.57
C LYS A 214 -8.00 -1.52 9.40
N LEU A 215 -7.20 -2.56 9.63
CA LEU A 215 -6.46 -3.22 8.55
C LEU A 215 -7.38 -4.04 7.65
N GLU A 216 -7.14 -3.98 6.35
CA GLU A 216 -7.65 -4.93 5.37
C GLU A 216 -6.79 -6.21 5.44
N LEU A 217 -7.40 -7.40 5.53
CA LEU A 217 -6.72 -8.65 5.87
C LEU A 217 -6.41 -9.60 4.69
N ASN A 218 -6.90 -9.28 3.49
CA ASN A 218 -6.73 -10.07 2.27
C ASN A 218 -5.51 -9.68 1.43
N HIS A 219 -4.77 -8.62 1.80
CA HIS A 219 -3.45 -8.35 1.22
C HIS A 219 -2.49 -9.54 1.42
N THR A 220 -1.55 -9.73 0.52
CA THR A 220 -0.56 -10.83 0.56
C THR A 220 0.61 -10.51 1.48
N GLU A 221 1.02 -9.26 1.60
CA GLU A 221 2.14 -8.84 2.46
C GLU A 221 1.88 -7.48 3.10
N TYR A 222 2.50 -7.24 4.27
CA TYR A 222 2.33 -6.01 5.03
C TYR A 222 3.69 -5.43 5.46
N VAL A 223 3.96 -4.19 5.08
CA VAL A 223 5.13 -3.43 5.52
C VAL A 223 4.65 -2.18 6.25
N PHE A 224 5.02 -2.05 7.52
CA PHE A 224 4.62 -0.93 8.34
C PHE A 224 5.83 -0.10 8.72
N PHE A 225 5.89 1.11 8.17
CA PHE A 225 6.91 2.09 8.50
C PHE A 225 6.57 2.79 9.81
N ASP A 226 7.59 3.06 10.59
CA ASP A 226 7.48 3.63 11.91
C ASP A 226 8.36 4.88 12.02
N ASP A 227 7.69 6.02 12.22
CA ASP A 227 8.32 7.31 12.47
C ASP A 227 8.22 7.71 13.95
N GLY A 228 7.69 6.85 14.82
CA GLY A 228 7.56 7.12 16.25
C GLY A 228 6.31 7.94 16.64
N THR A 229 5.32 8.08 15.75
CA THR A 229 4.03 8.74 16.07
C THR A 229 2.83 7.80 15.89
N CYS A 230 1.73 8.05 16.61
CA CYS A 230 0.45 7.36 16.44
C CYS A 230 -0.65 8.27 15.89
N ASP A 231 -1.71 7.67 15.34
CA ASP A 231 -2.93 8.35 14.88
C ASP A 231 -2.72 9.53 13.91
N SER A 232 -1.66 9.51 13.10
CA SER A 232 -1.46 10.54 12.08
C SER A 232 -2.17 10.17 10.77
N LEU A 233 -2.76 11.18 10.12
CA LEU A 233 -3.53 11.04 8.88
C LEU A 233 -2.67 10.73 7.64
N ASP A 234 -1.39 11.09 7.64
CA ASP A 234 -0.54 10.91 6.45
C ASP A 234 0.03 9.49 6.36
N THR A 235 -0.75 8.60 5.75
CA THR A 235 -0.37 7.21 5.50
C THR A 235 0.04 6.96 4.05
N GLY A 236 -0.26 7.91 3.14
CA GLY A 236 -0.09 7.74 1.71
C GLY A 236 1.36 7.89 1.24
N GLU A 237 2.17 8.67 1.97
CA GLU A 237 3.55 8.96 1.58
C GLU A 237 4.45 7.73 1.62
N PHE A 238 4.34 6.90 2.67
CA PHE A 238 5.16 5.69 2.80
C PHE A 238 4.97 4.72 1.64
N ALA A 239 3.73 4.44 1.28
CA ALA A 239 3.40 3.58 0.15
C ALA A 239 3.91 4.16 -1.18
N SER A 240 3.84 5.49 -1.34
CA SER A 240 4.33 6.18 -2.55
C SER A 240 5.85 6.16 -2.65
N ASN A 241 6.56 6.41 -1.55
CA ASN A 241 8.01 6.33 -1.47
C ASN A 241 8.50 4.89 -1.70
N PHE A 242 7.83 3.90 -1.10
CA PHE A 242 8.11 2.48 -1.29
C PHE A 242 7.95 2.05 -2.75
N ALA A 243 6.82 2.38 -3.39
CA ALA A 243 6.57 2.05 -4.80
C ALA A 243 7.63 2.66 -5.74
N ARG A 244 8.01 3.92 -5.50
CA ARG A 244 9.04 4.61 -6.28
C ARG A 244 10.42 3.98 -6.13
N GLN A 245 10.77 3.54 -4.92
CA GLN A 245 12.04 2.86 -4.67
C GLN A 245 12.09 1.49 -5.36
N ILE A 246 11.01 0.68 -5.32
CA ILE A 246 10.98 -0.62 -6.05
C ILE A 246 11.08 -0.42 -7.55
N SER A 247 10.36 0.56 -8.10
CA SER A 247 10.41 0.90 -9.52
C SER A 247 11.83 1.22 -9.99
N ARG A 248 12.62 1.93 -9.18
CA ARG A 248 13.97 2.41 -9.52
C ARG A 248 15.10 1.47 -9.10
N GLY A 249 14.91 0.70 -8.03
CA GLY A 249 15.96 -0.11 -7.41
C GLY A 249 16.18 -1.47 -8.07
N ALA A 250 15.25 -1.92 -8.92
CA ALA A 250 15.44 -3.13 -9.69
C ALA A 250 16.52 -2.95 -10.79
N ARG A 251 17.23 -4.03 -11.13
CA ARG A 251 18.25 -4.02 -12.21
C ARG A 251 17.73 -3.45 -13.53
N ARG A 252 16.44 -3.59 -13.79
CA ARG A 252 15.70 -2.90 -14.84
C ARG A 252 14.58 -2.12 -14.18
N ARG A 253 14.38 -0.88 -14.62
CA ARG A 253 13.28 -0.04 -14.13
C ARG A 253 11.95 -0.75 -14.36
N ILE A 254 11.21 -1.00 -13.29
CA ILE A 254 9.87 -1.61 -13.36
C ILE A 254 8.87 -0.48 -13.58
N PRO A 255 7.97 -0.58 -14.58
CA PRO A 255 6.93 0.42 -14.79
C PRO A 255 6.11 0.64 -13.51
N LEU A 256 5.85 1.89 -13.17
CA LEU A 256 5.04 2.29 -12.03
C LEU A 256 3.86 3.12 -12.54
N ILE A 257 2.65 2.69 -12.21
CA ILE A 257 1.42 3.44 -12.43
C ILE A 257 0.87 3.82 -11.07
N THR A 258 0.64 5.10 -10.87
CA THR A 258 -0.07 5.60 -9.70
C THR A 258 -1.46 6.03 -10.14
N GLY A 259 -2.49 5.43 -9.57
CA GLY A 259 -3.87 5.83 -9.81
C GLY A 259 -4.41 6.66 -8.66
N CYS A 260 -4.99 7.80 -8.99
CA CYS A 260 -5.88 8.60 -8.14
C CYS A 260 -7.16 8.91 -8.94
N GLY A 261 -8.35 8.74 -8.37
CA GLY A 261 -9.62 8.98 -9.06
C GLY A 261 -10.16 7.75 -9.82
N PRO A 262 -11.02 7.91 -10.85
CA PRO A 262 -11.72 6.79 -11.51
C PRO A 262 -10.73 5.93 -12.32
N LEU A 263 -10.03 5.08 -11.57
CA LEU A 263 -9.00 4.11 -11.94
C LEU A 263 -9.38 3.23 -13.12
N ALA A 264 -10.68 3.02 -13.36
CA ALA A 264 -11.20 2.24 -14.48
C ALA A 264 -10.68 2.77 -15.83
N ASP A 265 -10.66 4.09 -16.05
CA ASP A 265 -10.21 4.67 -17.33
C ASP A 265 -8.70 4.55 -17.55
N ILE A 266 -7.91 4.66 -16.47
CA ILE A 266 -6.45 4.52 -16.53
C ILE A 266 -6.08 3.05 -16.77
N LEU A 267 -6.70 2.13 -16.03
CA LEU A 267 -6.49 0.69 -16.20
C LEU A 267 -6.94 0.23 -17.59
N TYR A 268 -8.08 0.72 -18.08
CA TYR A 268 -8.57 0.42 -19.42
C TYR A 268 -7.62 0.94 -20.52
N LYS A 269 -7.08 2.16 -20.37
CA LYS A 269 -6.07 2.71 -21.30
C LYS A 269 -4.78 1.90 -21.26
N TYR A 270 -4.29 1.52 -20.08
CA TYR A 270 -3.07 0.70 -19.95
C TYR A 270 -3.26 -0.69 -20.58
N LEU A 271 -4.37 -1.37 -20.30
CA LEU A 271 -4.70 -2.67 -20.89
C LEU A 271 -4.80 -2.60 -22.42
N LYS A 272 -5.35 -1.52 -22.98
CA LYS A 272 -5.35 -1.30 -24.44
C LYS A 272 -3.95 -1.13 -25.03
N LEU A 273 -3.06 -0.41 -24.34
CA LEU A 273 -1.69 -0.18 -24.78
C LEU A 273 -0.85 -1.47 -24.75
N THR A 274 -1.00 -2.29 -23.71
CA THR A 274 -0.25 -3.55 -23.57
C THR A 274 -0.77 -4.65 -24.50
N GLN A 275 -2.08 -4.72 -24.74
CA GLN A 275 -2.67 -5.65 -25.72
C GLN A 275 -2.43 -5.21 -27.19
N GLY A 276 -2.18 -3.92 -27.44
CA GLY A 276 -1.81 -3.39 -28.76
C GLY A 276 -0.43 -3.84 -29.25
N SER A 277 0.48 -4.21 -28.35
CA SER A 277 1.84 -4.66 -28.69
C SER A 277 1.97 -6.17 -28.92
N TYR A 278 0.90 -6.96 -28.68
CA TYR A 278 0.88 -8.41 -28.91
C TYR A 278 0.08 -8.82 -30.15
N LYS A 279 0.11 -7.97 -31.19
CA LYS A 279 -0.26 -8.35 -32.56
C LYS A 279 0.90 -8.11 -33.51
N SER A 280 1.84 -9.05 -33.53
CA SER A 280 2.62 -9.31 -34.74
C SER A 280 2.36 -10.74 -35.19
N SER A 281 1.50 -10.88 -36.21
CA SER A 281 1.83 -11.61 -37.43
C SER A 281 0.59 -11.69 -38.32
N LYS A 282 0.54 -10.86 -39.35
CA LYS A 282 0.36 -11.28 -40.75
C LYS A 282 0.49 -10.05 -41.67
N SER A 283 1.58 -10.09 -42.44
CA SER A 283 1.82 -9.51 -43.77
C SER A 283 1.06 -8.23 -44.15
N ASP A 284 1.79 -7.15 -44.39
CA ASP A 284 2.07 -6.72 -45.77
C ASP A 284 3.23 -5.70 -45.79
N ASP A 285 4.03 -5.79 -46.84
CA ASP A 285 5.23 -5.01 -47.11
C ASP A 285 4.94 -3.51 -47.21
N GLN A 286 5.78 -2.69 -46.57
CA GLN A 286 6.41 -1.51 -47.21
C GLN A 286 7.52 -0.94 -46.32
N ASP A 287 8.69 -0.76 -46.95
CA ASP A 287 9.86 0.00 -46.50
C ASP A 287 9.45 1.39 -45.98
N GLU A 288 9.84 1.74 -44.75
CA GLU A 288 10.34 3.09 -44.46
C GLU A 288 11.42 3.03 -43.37
N THR A 289 12.44 3.83 -43.60
CA THR A 289 13.76 3.86 -42.98
C THR A 289 13.78 4.30 -41.52
N PHE A 290 14.62 3.62 -40.76
CA PHE A 290 15.03 3.91 -39.38
C PHE A 290 15.85 5.22 -39.32
N THR A 291 15.43 6.16 -38.47
CA THR A 291 16.32 7.19 -37.91
C THR A 291 16.20 7.17 -36.40
N ASP A 292 17.31 6.82 -35.74
CA ASP A 292 17.52 6.98 -34.31
C ASP A 292 17.32 8.43 -33.89
N SER A 293 16.49 8.64 -32.86
CA SER A 293 16.62 9.78 -31.97
C SER A 293 16.21 9.34 -30.56
N GLU A 294 17.24 9.10 -29.75
CA GLU A 294 17.16 9.25 -28.29
C GLU A 294 16.61 10.65 -28.02
N ASP A 295 15.47 10.77 -27.32
CA ASP A 295 15.13 11.91 -26.46
C ASP A 295 13.79 11.62 -25.73
N ASP A 296 13.84 11.72 -24.40
CA ASP A 296 12.77 12.03 -23.43
C ASP A 296 11.40 11.31 -23.53
N LEU A 297 11.27 10.18 -22.81
CA LEU A 297 9.96 9.72 -22.33
C LEU A 297 9.67 10.34 -20.95
N ASP A 298 9.04 11.51 -21.02
CA ASP A 298 8.52 12.30 -19.91
C ASP A 298 7.58 11.50 -19.00
N ILE A 299 7.63 11.83 -17.71
CA ILE A 299 6.70 11.41 -16.68
C ILE A 299 5.30 11.93 -17.06
N ALA A 300 4.41 11.06 -17.53
CA ALA A 300 3.01 11.42 -17.76
C ALA A 300 2.26 11.53 -16.42
N THR A 301 2.31 12.70 -15.79
CA THR A 301 1.33 13.11 -14.77
C THR A 301 0.10 13.63 -15.51
N ILE A 302 -0.92 12.79 -15.70
CA ILE A 302 -2.19 13.23 -16.29
C ILE A 302 -3.10 13.69 -15.16
N ASN A 303 -3.08 14.99 -14.88
CA ASN A 303 -4.11 15.63 -14.04
C ASN A 303 -5.36 15.86 -14.90
N ALA A 304 -6.44 15.14 -14.63
CA ALA A 304 -7.74 15.42 -15.22
C ALA A 304 -8.53 16.34 -14.27
N THR A 305 -8.55 17.64 -14.57
CA THR A 305 -9.58 18.56 -14.06
C THR A 305 -10.77 18.50 -15.01
N PHE A 306 -11.98 18.28 -14.48
CA PHE A 306 -13.21 18.46 -15.24
C PHE A 306 -13.99 19.65 -14.67
N SER A 307 -14.29 20.60 -15.54
CA SER A 307 -15.19 21.74 -15.35
C SER A 307 -16.63 21.23 -15.39
N GLU A 308 -17.42 21.60 -14.39
CA GLU A 308 -18.88 21.45 -14.42
C GLU A 308 -19.44 22.49 -15.38
N ASP A 309 -20.02 22.03 -16.50
CA ASP A 309 -20.86 22.88 -17.36
C ASP A 309 -22.27 22.91 -16.78
N ASP A 310 -22.72 24.11 -16.42
CA ASP A 310 -24.08 24.46 -16.05
C ASP A 310 -25.06 24.17 -17.19
N ASP A 311 -26.03 23.29 -16.97
CA ASP A 311 -27.24 23.21 -17.81
C ASP A 311 -28.43 23.79 -17.02
N GLU A 312 -28.60 25.11 -17.16
CA GLU A 312 -29.88 25.77 -16.94
C GLU A 312 -30.91 25.24 -17.95
N THR A 313 -31.91 24.51 -17.49
CA THR A 313 -33.21 24.49 -18.17
C THR A 313 -34.35 24.73 -17.20
N SER A 314 -34.83 25.96 -17.24
CA SER A 314 -36.10 26.43 -16.72
C SER A 314 -37.29 25.62 -17.27
N VAL A 315 -38.16 25.12 -16.38
CA VAL A 315 -39.59 24.99 -16.69
C VAL A 315 -40.39 25.56 -15.53
N SER A 316 -41.07 26.65 -15.84
CA SER A 316 -42.02 27.36 -15.01
C SER A 316 -43.34 26.60 -14.89
N SER A 317 -44.05 26.88 -13.79
CA SER A 317 -45.47 27.26 -13.74
C SER A 317 -46.40 26.40 -12.87
N ASN A 318 -46.96 27.11 -11.88
CA ASN A 318 -48.37 27.11 -11.47
C ASN A 318 -48.86 26.09 -10.41
N LYS A 319 -49.10 26.62 -9.19
CA LYS A 319 -50.35 27.26 -8.71
C LYS A 319 -50.90 26.63 -7.43
N LYS A 320 -51.22 27.55 -6.48
CA LYS A 320 -52.36 27.56 -5.53
C LYS A 320 -52.37 26.41 -4.51
N THR A 321 -52.52 26.64 -3.21
CA THR A 321 -53.17 27.72 -2.46
C THR A 321 -52.66 27.62 -1.03
#